data_AF-A0A820P627-F1
#
_entry.id   AF-A0A820P627-F1
#
_cell.length_a   1.000
_cell.length_b   1.000
_cell.length_c   1.000
_cell.angle_alpha   90.00
_cell.angle_beta   90.00
_cell.angle_gamma   90.00
#
_symmetry.space_group_name_H-M   'P 1'
#
loop_
_entity.id
_entity.type
_entity.pdbx_description
1 polymer ?
#
loop_
_entity_poly.entity_id
_entity_poly.type
_entity_poly.pdbx_seq_one_letter_code
_entity_poly.pdbx_strand_id
1 'polypeptide(L)'
;YINLQTIKKQLNYLKRLYGLYNNVLKTMDKYYETIWKDFHIDQITNEIQEFQNKMKKLPKGLKTWPAYSELKKTLDNFNECLPLLELLINPAMQTRHWERIEKLANIHIPHTDPLLFSLKHVMTIPLMKSREEIEDIS
;
A
#
# COMPACT_ATOMS: atom_id res chain seq x y z
N TYR A 1 35.39 -7.06 -26.31
CA TYR A 1 35.13 -7.85 -25.08
C TYR A 1 34.49 -7.04 -23.92
N ILE A 2 34.68 -5.73 -23.79
CA ILE A 2 34.11 -4.90 -22.69
C ILE A 2 32.56 -4.82 -22.70
N ASN A 3 31.93 -4.93 -23.87
CA ASN A 3 30.48 -4.73 -24.03
C ASN A 3 29.63 -5.82 -23.34
N LEU A 4 30.07 -7.09 -23.38
CA LEU A 4 29.32 -8.23 -22.83
C LEU A 4 29.24 -8.20 -21.30
N GLN A 5 30.30 -7.79 -20.61
CA GLN A 5 30.28 -7.68 -19.14
C GLN A 5 29.37 -6.53 -18.67
N THR A 6 29.39 -5.40 -19.36
CA THR A 6 28.51 -4.26 -19.07
C THR A 6 27.05 -4.60 -19.29
N ILE A 7 26.72 -5.25 -20.41
CA ILE A 7 25.36 -5.73 -20.71
C ILE A 7 24.88 -6.73 -19.65
N LYS A 8 25.72 -7.71 -19.28
CA LYS A 8 25.39 -8.69 -18.23
C LYS A 8 25.12 -8.02 -16.87
N LYS A 9 25.88 -6.98 -16.53
CA LYS A 9 25.69 -6.20 -15.29
C LYS A 9 24.37 -5.42 -15.32
N GLN A 10 24.05 -4.77 -16.44
CA GLN A 10 22.79 -4.04 -16.63
C GLN A 10 21.57 -4.99 -16.59
N LEU A 11 21.65 -6.15 -17.24
CA LEU A 11 20.59 -7.18 -17.19
C LEU A 11 20.36 -7.69 -15.76
N ASN A 12 21.42 -7.94 -15.00
CA ASN A 12 21.29 -8.33 -13.59
C ASN A 12 20.63 -7.24 -12.74
N TYR A 13 20.92 -5.97 -13.00
CA TYR A 13 20.29 -4.85 -12.32
C TYR A 13 18.80 -4.72 -12.66
N LEU A 14 18.44 -4.87 -13.93
CA LEU A 14 17.05 -4.89 -14.35
C LEU A 14 16.27 -6.04 -13.72
N LYS A 15 16.83 -7.26 -13.74
CA LYS A 15 16.21 -8.43 -13.11
C LYS A 15 15.95 -8.20 -11.61
N ARG A 16 16.86 -7.53 -10.90
CA ARG A 16 16.67 -7.18 -9.49
C ARG A 16 15.56 -6.14 -9.29
N LEU A 17 15.51 -5.11 -10.11
CA LEU A 17 14.47 -4.07 -10.03
C LEU A 17 13.08 -4.65 -10.31
N TYR A 18 12.92 -5.38 -11.42
CA TYR A 18 11.64 -6.02 -11.76
C TYR A 18 11.25 -7.12 -10.78
N GLY A 19 12.22 -7.85 -10.23
CA GLY A 19 11.95 -8.81 -9.15
C GLY A 19 11.39 -8.12 -7.91
N LEU A 20 11.99 -7.01 -7.48
CA LEU A 20 11.47 -6.21 -6.37
C LEU A 20 10.08 -5.64 -6.68
N TYR A 21 9.91 -5.06 -7.86
CA TYR A 21 8.63 -4.50 -8.33
C TYR A 21 7.50 -5.54 -8.28
N ASN A 22 7.73 -6.72 -8.86
CA ASN A 22 6.75 -7.81 -8.84
C ASN A 22 6.45 -8.30 -7.42
N ASN A 23 7.45 -8.32 -6.53
CA ASN A 23 7.22 -8.70 -5.14
C ASN A 23 6.36 -7.68 -4.41
N VAL A 24 6.59 -6.37 -4.61
CA VAL A 24 5.75 -5.33 -4.00
C VAL A 24 4.32 -5.43 -4.52
N LEU A 25 4.12 -5.53 -5.83
CA LEU A 25 2.77 -5.64 -6.41
C LEU A 25 2.01 -6.84 -5.86
N LYS A 26 2.62 -8.03 -5.87
CA LYS A 26 2.00 -9.24 -5.31
C LYS A 26 1.66 -9.10 -3.82
N THR A 27 2.51 -8.41 -3.06
CA THR A 27 2.28 -8.22 -1.62
C THR A 27 1.14 -7.22 -1.40
N MET A 28 1.09 -6.14 -2.19
CA MET A 28 -0.01 -5.17 -2.17
C MET A 28 -1.34 -5.82 -2.56
N ASP A 29 -1.38 -6.59 -3.65
CA ASP A 29 -2.59 -7.31 -4.09
C ASP A 29 -3.12 -8.22 -2.97
N LYS A 30 -2.22 -8.94 -2.29
CA LYS A 30 -2.57 -9.76 -1.12
C LYS A 30 -3.18 -8.92 0.01
N TYR A 31 -2.63 -7.74 0.29
CA TYR A 31 -3.19 -6.87 1.32
C TYR A 31 -4.60 -6.39 0.95
N TYR A 32 -4.83 -6.00 -0.31
CA TYR A 32 -6.15 -5.58 -0.79
C TYR A 32 -7.22 -6.68 -0.62
N GLU A 33 -6.83 -7.94 -0.77
CA GLU A 33 -7.69 -9.10 -0.56
C GLU A 33 -7.87 -9.50 0.91
N THR A 34 -7.05 -8.97 1.83
CA THR A 34 -7.09 -9.32 3.25
C THR A 34 -8.37 -8.80 3.91
N ILE A 35 -9.06 -9.69 4.65
CA ILE A 35 -10.26 -9.35 5.43
C ILE A 35 -9.91 -8.24 6.42
N TRP A 36 -10.75 -7.21 6.49
CA TRP A 36 -10.51 -6.00 7.27
C TRP A 36 -10.32 -6.29 8.76
N LYS A 37 -11.12 -7.23 9.29
CA LYS A 37 -11.02 -7.66 10.69
C LYS A 37 -9.68 -8.33 11.04
N ASP A 38 -9.08 -9.03 10.07
CA ASP A 38 -7.82 -9.76 10.24
C ASP A 38 -6.62 -8.92 9.76
N PHE A 39 -6.84 -7.65 9.44
CA PHE A 39 -5.81 -6.77 8.95
C PHE A 39 -4.88 -6.36 10.09
N HIS A 40 -3.57 -6.58 9.93
CA HIS A 40 -2.57 -6.26 10.94
C HIS A 40 -1.69 -5.11 10.46
N ILE A 41 -2.02 -3.90 10.90
CA ILE A 41 -1.35 -2.65 10.49
C ILE A 41 0.17 -2.70 10.76
N ASP A 42 0.58 -3.26 11.91
CA ASP A 42 2.00 -3.36 12.30
C ASP A 42 2.82 -4.22 11.34
N GLN A 43 2.26 -5.36 10.93
CA GLN A 43 2.94 -6.27 10.00
C GLN A 43 3.19 -5.58 8.66
N ILE A 44 2.18 -4.88 8.16
CA ILE A 44 2.23 -4.20 6.86
C ILE A 44 3.20 -3.02 6.91
N THR A 45 3.18 -2.25 8.01
CA THR A 45 4.12 -1.15 8.23
C THR A 45 5.56 -1.64 8.20
N ASN A 46 5.85 -2.78 8.85
CA ASN A 46 7.16 -3.41 8.81
C ASN A 46 7.57 -3.86 7.39
N GLU A 47 6.66 -4.54 6.67
CA GLU A 47 6.92 -5.01 5.30
C GLU A 47 7.14 -3.85 4.32
N ILE A 48 6.38 -2.75 4.43
CA ILE A 48 6.58 -1.52 3.64
C ILE A 48 7.95 -0.92 3.96
N GLN A 49 8.30 -0.83 5.24
CA GLN A 49 9.59 -0.29 5.65
C GLN A 49 10.75 -1.14 5.10
N GLU A 50 10.60 -2.47 5.05
CA GLU A 50 11.56 -3.36 4.39
C GLU A 50 11.67 -3.09 2.89
N PHE A 51 10.56 -2.92 2.18
CA PHE A 51 10.59 -2.60 0.75
C PHE A 51 11.29 -1.27 0.48
N GLN A 52 10.97 -0.23 1.24
CA GLN A 52 11.66 1.05 1.16
C GLN A 52 13.17 0.90 1.42
N ASN A 53 13.57 0.08 2.40
CA ASN A 53 14.98 -0.19 2.69
C ASN A 53 15.67 -0.95 1.54
N LYS A 54 15.00 -1.93 0.93
CA LYS A 54 15.48 -2.65 -0.26
C LYS A 54 15.65 -1.71 -1.46
N MET A 55 14.70 -0.79 -1.67
CA MET A 55 14.79 0.25 -2.71
C MET A 55 15.94 1.22 -2.48
N LYS A 56 16.15 1.68 -1.24
CA LYS A 56 17.25 2.58 -0.87
C LYS A 56 18.62 1.97 -1.19
N LYS A 57 18.78 0.65 -1.04
CA LYS A 57 20.00 -0.12 -1.34
C LYS A 57 20.26 -0.34 -2.84
N LEU A 58 19.32 -0.01 -3.73
CA LEU A 58 19.54 -0.15 -5.17
C LEU A 58 20.61 0.84 -5.69
N PRO A 59 21.41 0.46 -6.70
CA PRO A 59 22.38 1.35 -7.33
C PRO A 59 21.74 2.64 -7.86
N LYS A 60 22.47 3.78 -7.81
CA LYS A 60 21.98 5.09 -8.27
C LYS A 60 21.41 5.07 -9.69
N GLY A 61 22.06 4.35 -10.60
CA GLY A 61 21.60 4.22 -12.00
C GLY A 61 20.29 3.47 -12.19
N LEU A 62 19.79 2.71 -11.19
CA LEU A 62 18.45 2.13 -11.21
C LEU A 62 17.39 3.08 -10.66
N LYS A 63 17.77 4.05 -9.81
CA LYS A 63 16.83 5.00 -9.21
C LYS A 63 16.28 6.02 -10.20
N THR A 64 16.96 6.20 -11.34
CA THR A 64 16.50 7.05 -12.44
C THR A 64 15.51 6.36 -13.36
N TRP A 65 15.24 5.07 -13.16
CA TRP A 65 14.33 4.32 -14.02
C TRP A 65 12.87 4.66 -13.69
N PRO A 66 11.98 4.78 -14.69
CA PRO A 66 10.56 5.04 -14.46
C PRO A 66 9.92 4.02 -13.50
N ALA A 67 10.24 2.74 -13.66
CA ALA A 67 9.73 1.67 -12.80
C ALA A 67 10.12 1.83 -11.32
N TYR A 68 11.30 2.40 -11.02
CA TYR A 68 11.68 2.72 -9.65
C TYR A 68 10.83 3.86 -9.08
N SER A 69 10.61 4.91 -9.87
CA SER A 69 9.80 6.07 -9.47
C SER A 69 8.34 5.68 -9.22
N GLU A 70 7.78 4.87 -10.11
CA GLU A 70 6.43 4.33 -9.98
C GLU A 70 6.29 3.48 -8.71
N LEU A 71 7.22 2.54 -8.49
CA LEU A 71 7.23 1.72 -7.29
C LEU A 71 7.33 2.54 -6.01
N LYS A 72 8.20 3.55 -6.02
CA LYS A 72 8.37 4.46 -4.89
C LYS A 72 7.07 5.21 -4.61
N LYS A 73 6.42 5.74 -5.65
CA LYS A 73 5.16 6.46 -5.53
C LYS A 73 4.06 5.56 -4.96
N THR A 74 3.95 4.31 -5.42
CA THR A 74 2.98 3.35 -4.88
C THR A 74 3.21 3.10 -3.39
N LEU A 75 4.46 2.87 -2.97
CA LEU A 75 4.79 2.67 -1.56
C LEU A 75 4.55 3.93 -0.72
N ASP A 76 4.96 5.10 -1.21
CA ASP A 76 4.79 6.37 -0.49
C ASP A 76 3.29 6.69 -0.31
N ASN A 77 2.48 6.57 -1.37
CA ASN A 77 1.03 6.77 -1.30
C ASN A 77 0.36 5.83 -0.29
N PHE A 78 0.75 4.56 -0.26
CA PHE A 78 0.19 3.62 0.71
C PHE A 78 0.63 3.96 2.14
N ASN A 79 1.89 4.37 2.31
CA ASN A 79 2.44 4.79 3.61
C ASN A 79 1.73 6.02 4.17
N GLU A 80 1.30 6.96 3.31
CA GLU A 80 0.48 8.11 3.70
C GLU A 80 -0.91 7.71 4.23
N CYS A 81 -1.47 6.60 3.76
CA CYS A 81 -2.75 6.08 4.24
C CYS A 81 -2.66 5.34 5.58
N LEU A 82 -1.48 4.85 5.98
CA LEU A 82 -1.32 4.00 7.17
C LEU A 82 -1.91 4.62 8.46
N PRO A 83 -1.69 5.90 8.79
CA PRO A 83 -2.26 6.49 10.00
C PRO A 83 -3.80 6.46 10.01
N LEU A 84 -4.43 6.66 8.85
CA LEU A 84 -5.88 6.59 8.73
C LEU A 84 -6.38 5.16 8.83
N LEU A 85 -5.66 4.19 8.24
CA LEU A 85 -5.99 2.78 8.39
C LEU A 85 -5.87 2.32 9.85
N GLU A 86 -4.90 2.85 10.60
CA GLU A 86 -4.72 2.58 12.03
C GLU A 86 -5.90 3.11 12.86
N LEU A 87 -6.43 4.29 12.54
CA LEU A 87 -7.65 4.81 13.18
C LEU A 87 -8.87 3.95 12.85
N LEU A 88 -9.03 3.61 11.57
CA LEU A 88 -10.20 2.88 11.09
C LEU A 88 -10.23 1.41 11.54
N ILE A 89 -9.08 0.81 11.88
CA ILE A 89 -9.03 -0.56 12.40
C ILE A 89 -9.27 -0.66 13.90
N ASN A 90 -9.29 0.47 14.60
CA ASN A 90 -9.54 0.53 16.02
C ASN A 90 -10.87 -0.21 16.35
N PRO A 91 -10.89 -1.16 17.31
CA PRO A 91 -12.11 -1.85 17.74
C PRO A 91 -13.24 -0.92 18.23
N ALA A 92 -12.91 0.34 18.58
CA ALA A 92 -13.90 1.36 18.89
C ALA A 92 -14.75 1.79 17.68
N MET A 93 -14.33 1.47 16.46
CA MET A 93 -15.08 1.70 15.23
C MET A 93 -16.34 0.84 15.18
N GLN A 94 -17.50 1.51 15.14
CA GLN A 94 -18.82 0.87 15.10
C GLN A 94 -19.52 1.14 13.77
N THR A 95 -20.58 0.38 13.47
CA THR A 95 -21.39 0.49 12.24
C THR A 95 -21.77 1.93 11.92
N ARG A 96 -22.21 2.73 12.91
CA ARG A 96 -22.57 4.15 12.72
C ARG A 96 -21.42 5.01 12.17
N HIS A 97 -20.16 4.68 12.48
CA HIS A 97 -19.00 5.43 11.99
C HIS A 97 -18.79 5.11 10.50
N TRP A 98 -18.87 3.83 10.14
CA TRP A 98 -18.79 3.38 8.75
C TRP A 98 -19.92 3.93 7.88
N GLU A 99 -21.16 3.96 8.38
CA GLU A 99 -22.29 4.60 7.69
C GLU A 99 -22.06 6.10 7.43
N ARG A 100 -21.39 6.80 8.35
CA ARG A 100 -21.05 8.22 8.19
C ARG A 100 -19.95 8.40 7.14
N ILE A 101 -18.96 7.52 7.12
CA ILE A 101 -17.91 7.50 6.10
C ILE A 101 -18.49 7.20 4.71
N GLU A 102 -19.39 6.23 4.59
CA GLU A 102 -20.10 5.91 3.34
C GLU A 102 -20.84 7.12 2.78
N LYS A 103 -21.60 7.83 3.64
CA LYS A 103 -22.32 9.04 3.26
C LYS A 103 -21.38 10.16 2.82
N LEU A 104 -20.27 10.33 3.53
CA LEU A 104 -19.29 11.38 3.24
C LEU A 104 -18.55 11.13 1.91
N ALA A 105 -18.12 9.89 1.69
CA ALA A 105 -17.41 9.50 0.47
C ALA A 105 -18.35 9.20 -0.71
N ASN A 106 -19.66 9.14 -0.47
CA ASN A 106 -20.68 8.71 -1.43
C ASN A 106 -20.35 7.34 -2.05
N ILE A 107 -20.02 6.38 -1.19
CA ILE A 107 -19.71 5.00 -1.56
C ILE A 107 -20.51 4.02 -0.71
N HIS A 108 -20.56 2.76 -1.15
CA HIS A 108 -21.08 1.67 -0.33
C HIS A 108 -20.00 0.60 -0.15
N ILE A 109 -19.80 0.19 1.10
CA ILE A 109 -18.85 -0.84 1.53
C ILE A 109 -19.59 -1.88 2.38
N PRO A 110 -19.24 -3.17 2.26
CA PRO A 110 -19.93 -4.25 2.97
C PRO A 110 -19.51 -4.34 4.45
N HIS A 111 -19.41 -3.21 5.16
CA HIS A 111 -18.90 -3.13 6.53
C HIS A 111 -19.75 -3.88 7.57
N THR A 112 -21.01 -4.21 7.22
CA THR A 112 -21.92 -5.03 8.04
C THR A 112 -21.68 -6.53 7.89
N ASP A 113 -20.96 -6.97 6.86
CA ASP A 113 -20.57 -8.36 6.63
C ASP A 113 -19.04 -8.50 6.71
N PRO A 114 -18.51 -8.91 7.89
CA PRO A 114 -17.08 -9.05 8.10
C PRO A 114 -16.38 -10.05 7.16
N LEU A 115 -17.11 -11.00 6.56
CA LEU A 115 -16.53 -11.97 5.64
C LEU A 115 -16.32 -11.40 4.24
N LEU A 116 -17.10 -10.39 3.87
CA LEU A 116 -16.99 -9.68 2.59
C LEU A 116 -16.18 -8.40 2.72
N PHE A 117 -16.02 -7.85 3.94
CA PHE A 117 -15.31 -6.61 4.17
C PHE A 117 -13.79 -6.80 4.20
N SER A 118 -13.13 -6.46 3.09
CA SER A 118 -11.66 -6.47 2.96
C SER A 118 -11.04 -5.07 2.76
N LEU A 119 -9.72 -4.95 2.91
CA LEU A 119 -8.97 -3.69 2.73
C LEU A 119 -9.30 -2.98 1.41
N LYS A 120 -9.51 -3.72 0.31
CA LYS A 120 -9.87 -3.12 -0.98
C LYS A 120 -11.06 -2.17 -0.87
N HIS A 121 -12.06 -2.49 -0.06
CA HIS A 121 -13.24 -1.64 0.13
C HIS A 121 -12.86 -0.37 0.89
N VAL A 122 -12.06 -0.48 1.95
CA VAL A 122 -11.58 0.70 2.69
C VAL A 122 -10.74 1.60 1.79
N MET A 123 -9.92 1.02 0.92
CA MET A 123 -9.09 1.78 -0.03
C MET A 123 -9.89 2.39 -1.20
N THR A 124 -11.19 2.09 -1.35
CA THR A 124 -12.08 2.86 -2.25
C THR A 124 -12.51 4.20 -1.65
N ILE A 125 -12.42 4.35 -0.32
CA ILE A 125 -12.63 5.63 0.36
C ILE A 125 -11.49 6.57 -0.09
N PRO A 126 -11.80 7.83 -0.43
CA PRO A 126 -10.77 8.82 -0.72
C PRO A 126 -10.09 9.30 0.57
N LEU A 127 -9.40 8.39 1.28
CA LEU A 127 -8.84 8.56 2.62
C LEU A 127 -8.10 9.89 2.79
N MET A 128 -7.22 10.22 1.84
CA MET A 128 -6.41 11.43 1.91
C MET A 128 -7.20 12.73 1.69
N LYS A 129 -8.31 12.68 0.92
CA LYS A 129 -9.14 13.87 0.68
C LYS A 129 -10.09 14.15 1.83
N SER A 130 -10.50 13.11 2.54
CA SER A 130 -11.45 13.15 3.64
C SER A 130 -10.77 12.93 4.99
N ARG A 131 -9.50 13.33 5.09
CA ARG A 131 -8.63 13.01 6.22
C ARG A 131 -9.17 13.58 7.52
N GLU A 132 -9.46 14.88 7.54
CA GLU A 132 -9.94 15.58 8.73
C GLU A 132 -11.27 15.00 9.21
N GLU A 133 -12.18 14.71 8.27
CA GLU A 133 -13.48 14.17 8.62
C GLU A 133 -13.41 12.71 9.08
N ILE A 134 -12.49 11.91 8.55
CA ILE A 134 -12.23 10.55 9.05
C ILE A 134 -11.65 10.61 10.46
N GLU A 135 -10.67 11.50 10.71
CA GLU A 135 -10.09 11.70 12.04
C GLU A 135 -11.17 12.13 13.07
N ASP A 136 -12.16 12.94 12.68
CA ASP A 136 -13.30 13.34 13.52
C ASP A 136 -14.35 12.23 13.76
N ILE A 137 -14.44 11.24 12.87
CA ILE A 137 -15.41 10.13 12.95
C ILE A 137 -14.87 8.94 13.76
N SER A 138 -13.55 8.75 13.72
CA SER A 138 -12.83 7.61 14.29
C SER A 138 -12.74 7.68 15.81
#